data_AF-A0A0J6TCG0-F1
#
_entry.id   AF-A0A0J6TCG0-F1
#
_cell.length_a   1.000
_cell.length_b   1.000
_cell.length_c   1.000
_cell.angle_alpha   90.00
_cell.angle_beta   90.00
_cell.angle_gamma   90.00
#
_symmetry.space_group_name_H-M   'P 1'
#
loop_
_entity.id
_entity.type
_entity.pdbx_description
1 polymer ?
#
loop_
_entity_poly.entity_id
_entity_poly.type
_entity_poly.pdbx_seq_one_letter_code
_entity_poly.pdbx_strand_id
1 'polypeptide(L)' 'VFSSGQTVRQAPGTYAALGSTDLIVTAGGGIVAHPGGPGEGVAALRQAWEAAVAGIPLGHHARTHPALAQALEGAA' A
#
# COMPACT_ATOMS: atom_id res chain seq x y z
N VAL A 1 14.77 4.83 -4.14
CA VAL A 1 13.60 4.56 -5.02
C VAL A 1 13.32 3.06 -4.98
N PHE A 2 12.10 2.66 -4.68
CA PHE A 2 11.62 1.27 -4.70
C PHE A 2 10.68 1.08 -5.88
N SER A 3 10.91 0.03 -6.65
CA SER A 3 10.14 -0.32 -7.84
C SER A 3 10.06 -1.85 -7.95
N SER A 4 9.51 -2.37 -9.05
CA SER A 4 9.33 -3.80 -9.31
C SER A 4 8.32 -4.48 -8.37
N GLY A 5 7.14 -4.79 -8.89
CA GLY A 5 6.11 -5.54 -8.16
C GLY A 5 5.61 -4.89 -6.87
N GLN A 6 5.78 -3.57 -6.70
CA GLN A 6 5.34 -2.87 -5.50
C GLN A 6 3.81 -2.86 -5.42
N THR A 7 3.28 -3.25 -4.26
CA THR A 7 1.86 -3.23 -3.89
C THR A 7 1.70 -2.63 -2.49
N VAL A 8 0.48 -2.63 -1.95
CA VAL A 8 0.20 -2.22 -0.56
C VAL A 8 0.98 -3.04 0.49
N ARG A 9 1.35 -4.30 0.18
CA ARG A 9 1.91 -5.24 1.16
C ARG A 9 3.31 -4.87 1.61
N GLN A 10 4.09 -4.19 0.78
CA GLN A 10 5.49 -3.87 1.08
C GLN A 10 5.64 -2.69 2.05
N ALA A 11 4.63 -1.81 2.18
CA ALA A 11 4.76 -0.57 2.96
C ALA A 11 5.23 -0.78 4.42
N PRO A 12 4.68 -1.73 5.22
CA PRO A 12 5.13 -1.94 6.60
C PRO A 12 6.58 -2.41 6.68
N GLY A 13 6.99 -3.38 5.85
CA GLY A 13 8.35 -3.91 5.85
C GLY A 13 9.37 -2.87 5.40
N THR A 14 9.04 -2.12 4.33
CA THR A 14 9.90 -1.05 3.82
C THR A 14 10.07 0.07 4.86
N TYR A 15 8.99 0.52 5.49
CA TYR A 15 9.07 1.56 6.51
C TYR A 15 9.86 1.10 7.74
N ALA A 16 9.63 -0.12 8.22
CA ALA A 16 10.36 -0.66 9.37
C ALA A 16 11.87 -0.77 9.11
N ALA A 17 12.28 -1.09 7.88
CA ALA A 17 13.69 -1.19 7.52
C ALA A 17 14.37 0.18 7.34
N LEU A 18 13.65 1.18 6.82
CA LEU A 18 14.21 2.51 6.56
C LEU A 18 14.13 3.46 7.76
N GLY A 19 13.09 3.32 8.59
CA GLY A 19 12.79 4.27 9.67
C GLY A 19 12.38 5.67 9.17
N SER A 20 12.02 5.82 7.90
CA SER A 20 11.72 7.11 7.26
C SER A 20 10.77 6.96 6.08
N THR A 21 10.06 8.04 5.74
CA THR A 21 9.25 8.18 4.52
C THR A 21 9.99 8.95 3.41
N ASP A 22 11.26 9.28 3.59
CA ASP A 22 12.10 9.91 2.57
C ASP A 22 12.52 8.89 1.50
N LEU A 23 11.56 8.51 0.67
CA LEU A 23 11.73 7.57 -0.43
C LEU A 23 10.72 7.85 -1.55
N ILE A 24 10.94 7.22 -2.70
CA ILE A 24 9.99 7.16 -3.80
C ILE A 24 9.60 5.69 -3.99
N VAL A 25 8.30 5.40 -3.99
CA VAL A 25 7.73 4.10 -4.38
C VAL A 25 7.07 4.25 -5.74
N THR A 26 7.50 3.44 -6.71
CA THR A 26 6.86 3.35 -8.02
C THR A 26 6.12 2.02 -8.15
N ALA A 27 4.80 2.10 -8.23
CA ALA A 27 3.92 0.94 -8.36
C ALA A 27 3.20 0.98 -9.71
N GLY A 28 3.51 0.01 -10.58
CA GLY A 28 2.79 -0.19 -11.83
C GLY A 28 1.49 -0.95 -11.57
N GLY A 29 1.55 -2.29 -11.68
CA GLY A 29 0.41 -3.18 -11.44
C GLY A 29 -0.27 -2.95 -10.09
N GLY A 30 0.48 -2.64 -9.03
CA GLY A 30 -0.07 -2.35 -7.70
C GLY A 30 -0.99 -1.14 -7.62
N ILE A 31 -0.98 -0.25 -8.63
CA ILE A 31 -1.96 0.84 -8.80
C ILE A 31 -2.98 0.48 -9.88
N VAL A 32 -2.52 0.19 -11.09
CA VAL A 32 -3.40 0.14 -12.27
C VAL A 32 -4.31 -1.10 -12.30
N ALA A 33 -3.94 -2.18 -11.60
CA ALA A 33 -4.73 -3.41 -11.54
C ALA A 33 -5.75 -3.41 -10.38
N HIS A 34 -5.89 -2.30 -9.64
CA HIS A 34 -6.84 -2.22 -8.54
C HIS A 34 -8.29 -2.38 -9.04
N PRO A 35 -9.16 -3.18 -8.37
CA PRO A 35 -10.53 -3.43 -8.83
C PRO A 35 -11.40 -2.17 -8.98
N GLY A 36 -11.23 -1.21 -8.08
CA GLY A 36 -11.85 0.12 -8.14
C GLY A 36 -11.20 1.11 -9.12
N GLY A 37 -10.23 0.65 -9.93
CA GLY A 37 -9.47 1.46 -10.87
C GLY A 37 -8.25 2.19 -10.26
N PRO A 38 -7.46 2.90 -11.08
CA PRO A 38 -6.18 3.47 -10.66
C PRO A 38 -6.26 4.46 -9.50
N GLY A 39 -7.34 5.26 -9.42
CA GLY A 39 -7.55 6.20 -8.32
C GLY A 39 -7.62 5.50 -6.96
N GLU A 40 -8.38 4.41 -6.90
CA GLU A 40 -8.47 3.56 -5.70
C GLU A 40 -7.15 2.83 -5.44
N GLY A 41 -6.40 2.44 -6.48
CA GLY A 41 -5.06 1.88 -6.32
C GLY A 41 -4.06 2.84 -5.65
N VAL A 42 -4.10 4.13 -6.02
CA VAL A 42 -3.33 5.17 -5.34
C VAL A 42 -3.80 5.34 -3.89
N ALA A 43 -5.11 5.39 -3.66
CA ALA A 43 -5.68 5.53 -2.32
C ALA A 43 -5.26 4.36 -1.40
N ALA A 44 -5.32 3.13 -1.90
CA ALA A 44 -4.90 1.93 -1.18
C ALA A 44 -3.42 1.97 -0.79
N LEU A 45 -2.53 2.40 -1.70
CA LEU A 45 -1.10 2.57 -1.40
C LEU A 45 -0.87 3.63 -0.33
N ARG A 46 -1.57 4.77 -0.38
CA ARG A 46 -1.47 5.81 0.65
C ARG A 46 -1.91 5.28 2.02
N GLN A 47 -3.05 4.60 2.08
CA GLN A 47 -3.58 3.98 3.29
C GLN A 47 -2.62 2.92 3.86
N ALA A 48 -1.94 2.16 3.01
CA ALA A 48 -0.93 1.20 3.45
C ALA A 48 0.29 1.88 4.11
N TRP A 49 0.73 3.01 3.55
CA TRP A 49 1.81 3.82 4.13
C TRP A 49 1.38 4.56 5.40
N GLU A 50 0.16 5.07 5.47
CA GLU A 50 -0.43 5.66 6.69
C GLU A 50 -0.46 4.62 7.82
N ALA A 51 -0.92 3.41 7.54
CA ALA A 51 -0.93 2.29 8.49
C ALA A 51 0.49 1.93 8.94
N ALA A 52 1.46 1.86 8.01
CA ALA A 52 2.85 1.55 8.31
C ALA A 52 3.47 2.58 9.26
N VAL A 53 3.29 3.88 8.98
CA VAL A 53 3.79 4.98 9.81
C VAL A 53 3.13 5.00 11.19
N ALA A 54 1.82 4.72 11.25
CA ALA A 54 1.07 4.68 12.51
C ALA A 54 1.29 3.38 13.33
N GLY A 55 2.05 2.41 12.81
CA GLY A 55 2.24 1.10 13.47
C GLY A 55 0.98 0.24 13.51
N ILE A 56 0.02 0.47 12.60
CA ILE A 56 -1.24 -0.27 12.53
C ILE A 56 -1.09 -1.43 11.53
N PRO A 57 -1.43 -2.69 11.91
CA PRO A 57 -1.44 -3.79 10.95
C PRO A 57 -2.37 -3.51 9.76
N LEU A 58 -1.91 -3.78 8.53
CA LEU A 58 -2.69 -3.49 7.31
C LEU A 58 -4.10 -4.09 7.34
N GLY A 59 -4.24 -5.33 7.83
CA GLY A 59 -5.56 -5.98 7.96
C GLY A 59 -6.50 -5.27 8.93
N HIS A 60 -5.97 -4.60 9.96
CA HIS A 60 -6.78 -3.76 10.84
C HIS A 60 -7.19 -2.47 10.12
N HIS A 61 -6.23 -1.77 9.51
CA HIS A 61 -6.51 -0.52 8.81
C HIS A 61 -7.50 -0.70 7.66
N ALA A 62 -7.42 -1.83 6.94
CA ALA A 62 -8.32 -2.20 5.86
C ALA A 62 -9.81 -2.28 6.27
N ARG A 63 -10.12 -2.56 7.55
CA ARG A 63 -11.52 -2.72 8.02
C ARG A 63 -12.38 -1.48 7.80
N THR A 64 -11.77 -0.29 7.76
CA THR A 64 -12.46 0.99 7.53
C THR A 64 -11.99 1.68 6.24
N HIS A 65 -11.15 1.02 5.45
CA HIS A 65 -10.53 1.56 4.25
C HIS A 65 -10.76 0.61 3.07
N PRO A 66 -11.89 0.74 2.35
CA PRO A 66 -12.30 -0.20 1.32
C PRO A 66 -11.27 -0.38 0.20
N ALA A 67 -10.58 0.69 -0.22
CA ALA A 67 -9.53 0.62 -1.23
C ALA A 67 -8.38 -0.30 -0.78
N LEU A 68 -7.87 -0.09 0.44
CA LEU A 68 -6.85 -0.98 1.02
C LEU A 68 -7.35 -2.42 1.16
N ALA A 69 -8.59 -2.62 1.57
CA ALA A 69 -9.17 -3.97 1.67
C ALA A 69 -9.19 -4.68 0.32
N GLN A 70 -9.71 -4.03 -0.73
CA GLN A 70 -9.74 -4.56 -2.09
C GLN A 70 -8.34 -4.86 -2.64
N ALA A 71 -7.37 -3.98 -2.38
CA ALA A 71 -5.99 -4.19 -2.79
C ALA A 71 -5.35 -5.42 -2.10
N LEU A 72 -5.68 -5.68 -0.84
CA LEU A 72 -5.19 -6.83 -0.08
C LEU A 72 -5.84 -8.16 -0.50
N GLU A 73 -7.02 -8.13 -1.13
CA GLU A 73 -7.68 -9.31 -1.69
C GLU A 73 -7.10 -9.67 -3.07
N GLY A 74 -6.84 -8.68 -3.93
CA GLY A 74 -6.42 -8.89 -5.32
C GLY A 74 -4.90 -9.00 -5.56
N ALA A 75 -4.06 -8.54 -4.64
CA ALA A 75 -2.59 -8.60 -4.79
C ALA A 75 -2.05 -9.98 -4.33
N ALA A 76 -2.06 -10.97 -5.23
CA ALA A 76 -1.20 -12.16 -5.13
C ALA A 76 0.19 -11.86 -5.71
#